data_AF-A0A936NK44-F1
#
_entry.id   AF-A0A936NK44-F1
#
_cell.length_a   1.000
_cell.length_b   1.000
_cell.length_c   1.000
_cell.angle_alpha   90.00
_cell.angle_beta   90.00
_cell.angle_gamma   90.00
#
_symmetry.space_group_name_H-M   'P 1'
#
loop_
_entity.id
_entity.type
_entity.pdbx_description
1 polymer ?
#
loop_
_entity_poly.entity_id
_entity_poly.type
_entity_poly.pdbx_seq_one_letter_code
_entity_poly.pdbx_strand_id
1 'polypeptide(L)' 'MVDPLVDSRPRLIRVTWVAGALVADVMEDNPASKAGFERGDIITELDGKPVRDPTHLRTLVADSAPGTKVTWSGRSIVRP' A
#
# COMPACT_ATOMS: atom_id res chain seq x y z
N MET A 1 -19.84 39.29 16.71
CA MET A 1 -20.27 37.89 16.52
C MET A 1 -19.44 37.35 15.38
N VAL A 2 -18.37 36.61 15.70
CA VAL A 2 -17.46 36.02 14.72
C VAL A 2 -17.73 34.52 14.74
N ASP A 3 -18.15 33.97 13.62
CA ASP A 3 -18.46 32.54 13.50
C ASP A 3 -17.17 31.70 13.61
N PRO A 4 -16.99 30.88 14.66
CA PRO A 4 -15.84 30.02 14.80
C PRO A 4 -16.18 28.67 14.15
N LEU A 5 -16.31 28.63 12.82
CA LEU A 5 -16.57 27.41 12.06
C LEU A 5 -15.52 27.16 10.97
N VAL A 6 -14.25 27.49 11.25
CA VAL A 6 -13.12 26.93 10.51
C VAL A 6 -12.30 26.00 11.42
N ASP A 7 -12.99 25.06 12.08
CA ASP A 7 -12.30 23.93 12.72
C ASP A 7 -11.82 22.98 11.63
N SER A 8 -10.64 23.34 11.10
CA SER A 8 -9.78 22.48 10.30
C SER A 8 -9.40 21.30 11.18
N ARG A 9 -10.23 20.27 11.19
CA ARG A 9 -9.88 18.96 11.75
C ARG A 9 -9.06 18.25 10.69
N PRO A 10 -7.71 18.17 10.80
CA PRO A 10 -7.07 16.99 10.26
C PRO A 10 -7.67 15.86 11.08
N ARG A 11 -8.54 15.05 10.48
CA ARG A 11 -8.79 13.70 11.01
C ARG A 11 -7.41 13.09 11.06
N LEU A 12 -6.84 13.09 12.26
CA LEU A 12 -5.58 12.46 12.57
C LEU A 12 -5.85 10.99 12.31
N ILE A 13 -5.61 10.56 11.08
CA ILE A 13 -5.33 9.18 10.81
C ILE A 13 -4.21 8.87 11.79
N ARG A 14 -4.53 8.14 12.86
CA ARG A 14 -3.51 7.46 13.64
C ARG A 14 -2.93 6.45 12.65
N VAL A 15 -1.99 6.91 11.82
CA VAL A 15 -1.10 6.02 11.10
C VAL A 15 -0.20 5.50 12.20
N THR A 16 -0.73 4.57 13.00
CA THR A 16 0.08 3.54 13.61
C THR A 16 0.95 3.05 12.48
N TRP A 17 2.27 3.23 12.59
CA TRP A 17 3.24 2.79 11.60
C TRP A 17 3.00 1.31 11.34
N VAL A 18 2.14 0.98 10.39
CA VAL A 18 1.94 -0.38 9.95
C VAL A 18 3.18 -0.65 9.13
N ALA A 19 4.11 -1.42 9.70
CA ALA A 19 5.26 -1.90 8.95
C ALA A 19 4.73 -2.59 7.69
N GLY A 20 5.08 -2.07 6.53
CA GLY A 20 4.47 -2.48 5.27
C GLY A 20 4.46 -1.37 4.22
N ALA A 21 4.04 -1.76 3.03
CA ALA A 21 3.88 -0.88 1.88
C ALA A 21 2.39 -0.61 1.65
N LEU A 22 1.97 0.65 1.82
CA LEU A 22 0.65 1.09 1.38
C LEU A 22 0.66 1.26 -0.14
N VAL A 23 -0.24 0.57 -0.81
CA VAL A 23 -0.49 0.73 -2.24
C VAL A 23 -1.31 2.00 -2.46
N ALA A 24 -0.62 3.11 -2.72
CA ALA A 24 -1.26 4.40 -2.96
C ALA A 24 -2.03 4.44 -4.29
N ASP A 25 -1.45 3.82 -5.32
CA ASP A 25 -2.03 3.71 -6.65
C ASP A 25 -1.37 2.56 -7.41
N VAL A 26 -2.10 1.99 -8.38
CA VAL A 26 -1.60 0.91 -9.25
C VAL A 26 -1.87 1.30 -10.70
N MET A 27 -0.80 1.55 -11.44
CA MET A 27 -0.89 1.79 -12.88
C MET A 27 -1.17 0.50 -13.64
N GLU A 28 -1.96 0.60 -14.70
CA GLU A 28 -2.19 -0.50 -15.64
C GLU A 28 -0.84 -0.97 -16.25
N ASP A 29 -0.74 -2.27 -16.52
CA ASP A 29 0.44 -2.95 -17.07
C ASP A 29 1.73 -2.92 -16.24
N ASN A 30 1.69 -2.41 -15.00
CA ASN A 30 2.84 -2.46 -14.12
C ASN A 30 2.95 -3.82 -13.37
N PRO A 31 4.13 -4.16 -12.82
CA PRO A 31 4.31 -5.38 -12.04
C PRO A 31 3.36 -5.51 -10.83
N ALA A 32 2.92 -4.39 -10.25
CA ALA A 32 1.99 -4.37 -9.13
C ALA A 32 0.56 -4.78 -9.54
N SER A 33 0.10 -4.37 -10.71
CA SER A 33 -1.16 -4.78 -11.33
C SER A 33 -1.12 -6.27 -11.67
N LYS A 34 0.01 -6.76 -12.20
CA LYS A 34 0.22 -8.19 -12.48
C LYS A 34 0.27 -9.05 -11.21
N ALA A 35 0.70 -8.47 -10.08
CA ALA A 35 0.63 -9.09 -8.76
C ALA A 35 -0.78 -9.04 -8.14
N GLY A 36 -1.74 -8.35 -8.78
CA GLY A 36 -3.11 -8.21 -8.29
C GLY A 36 -3.25 -7.25 -7.11
N PHE A 37 -2.32 -6.30 -6.95
CA PHE A 37 -2.47 -5.26 -5.94
C PHE A 37 -3.58 -4.28 -6.35
N GLU A 38 -4.36 -3.86 -5.36
CA GLU A 38 -5.36 -2.81 -5.52
C GLU A 38 -5.00 -1.58 -4.67
N ARG A 39 -5.51 -0.43 -5.08
CA ARG A 39 -5.35 0.81 -4.31
C ARG A 39 -5.93 0.63 -2.91
N GLY A 40 -5.12 0.95 -1.91
CA GLY A 40 -5.46 0.81 -0.50
C GLY A 40 -5.20 -0.56 0.08
N ASP A 41 -4.46 -1.42 -0.60
CA ASP A 41 -3.87 -2.59 0.04
C ASP A 41 -2.64 -2.20 0.87
N ILE A 42 -2.49 -2.82 2.03
CA ILE A 42 -1.29 -2.71 2.88
C ILE A 42 -0.57 -4.04 2.80
N ILE A 43 0.59 -4.05 2.14
CA ILE A 43 1.39 -5.25 1.93
C ILE A 43 2.42 -5.34 3.04
N THR A 44 2.39 -6.43 3.81
CA THR A 44 3.33 -6.67 4.91
C THR A 44 4.38 -7.72 4.54
N GLU A 45 4.11 -8.54 3.53
CA GLU A 45 5.00 -9.60 3.07
C GLU A 45 4.82 -9.88 1.57
N LEU A 46 5.93 -10.17 0.90
CA LEU A 46 5.98 -10.56 -0.51
C LEU A 46 6.92 -11.76 -0.66
N ASP A 47 6.40 -12.87 -1.18
CA ASP A 47 7.15 -14.10 -1.47
C ASP A 47 7.91 -14.64 -0.24
N GLY A 48 7.26 -14.62 0.93
CA GLY A 48 7.87 -15.00 2.20
C GLY A 48 8.86 -13.96 2.76
N LYS A 49 9.08 -12.83 2.07
CA LYS A 49 9.98 -11.76 2.51
C LYS A 49 9.19 -10.63 3.16
N PRO A 50 9.56 -10.19 4.38
CA PRO A 50 8.86 -9.11 5.06
C PRO A 50 9.08 -7.77 4.33
N VAL A 51 7.98 -7.09 4.04
CA VAL A 51 7.98 -5.77 3.42
C VAL A 51 7.87 -4.74 4.53
N ARG A 52 8.85 -3.84 4.61
CA ARG A 52 8.91 -2.80 5.65
C ARG A 52 8.40 -1.46 5.16
N ASP A 53 8.57 -1.21 3.87
CA ASP A 53 8.32 0.08 3.23
C ASP A 53 7.99 -0.09 1.75
N PRO A 54 7.30 0.91 1.13
CA PRO A 54 6.94 0.88 -0.28
C PRO A 54 8.13 0.78 -1.25
N THR A 55 9.29 1.32 -0.86
CA THR A 55 10.50 1.25 -1.69
C THR A 55 11.02 -0.17 -1.73
N HIS A 56 11.10 -0.84 -0.58
CA HIS A 56 11.48 -2.25 -0.48
C HIS A 56 10.54 -3.14 -1.28
N LEU A 57 9.22 -2.90 -1.22
CA LEU A 57 8.26 -3.61 -2.07
C LEU A 57 8.60 -3.45 -3.56
N ARG A 58 8.82 -2.22 -4.02
CA ARG A 58 9.18 -1.96 -5.42
C ARG A 58 10.45 -2.68 -5.83
N THR A 59 11.46 -2.73 -4.96
CA THR A 59 12.70 -3.48 -5.22
C THR A 59 12.43 -4.97 -5.34
N LEU A 60 11.67 -5.57 -4.43
CA LEU A 60 11.37 -7.01 -4.50
C LEU A 60 10.53 -7.38 -5.74
N VAL A 61 9.61 -6.51 -6.12
CA VAL A 61 8.81 -6.66 -7.33
C VAL A 61 9.67 -6.48 -8.60
N ALA A 62 10.64 -5.57 -8.58
CA ALA A 62 11.58 -5.37 -9.68
C ALA A 62 12.62 -6.50 -9.80
N ASP A 63 12.99 -7.13 -8.68
CA ASP A 63 13.85 -8.31 -8.60
C ASP A 63 13.14 -9.57 -9.11
N SER A 64 11.81 -9.60 -9.02
CA SER A 64 11.00 -10.70 -9.52
C SER A 64 10.94 -10.70 -11.05
N ALA A 65 11.12 -11.87 -11.67
CA ALA A 65 11.14 -11.96 -13.12
C ALA A 65 9.80 -11.50 -13.74
N PRO A 66 9.82 -10.64 -14.77
CA PRO A 66 8.61 -10.11 -15.37
C PRO A 66 7.73 -11.26 -15.89
N GLY A 67 6.45 -11.24 -15.51
CA GLY A 67 5.50 -12.31 -15.85
C GLY A 67 5.41 -13.44 -14.82
N THR A 68 6.20 -13.41 -13.75
CA THR A 68 6.10 -14.37 -12.65
C THR A 68 5.04 -13.90 -11.65
N LYS A 69 4.17 -14.82 -11.24
CA LYS A 69 3.18 -14.54 -10.20
C LYS A 69 3.84 -14.63 -8.83
N VAL A 70 3.97 -13.50 -8.15
CA VAL A 70 4.46 -13.42 -6.77
C VAL A 70 3.31 -13.61 -5.79
N THR A 71 3.56 -14.30 -4.69
CA THR A 71 2.57 -14.44 -3.60
C THR A 71 2.77 -13.31 -2.60
N TRP A 72 1.71 -12.67 -2.11
CA TRP A 72 1.82 -11.60 -1.13
C TRP A 72 0.80 -11.76 -0.01
N SER A 73 1.13 -11.21 1.16
CA SER A 73 0.24 -11.14 2.31
C SER A 73 0.10 -9.71 2.80
N GLY A 74 -1.14 -9.34 3.13
CA GLY A 74 -1.46 -7.98 3.51
C GLY A 74 -2.89 -7.82 4.00
N ARG A 75 -3.27 -6.58 4.27
CA ARG A 75 -4.64 -6.20 4.64
C ARG A 75 -5.16 -5.16 3.66
N SER A 76 -6.30 -5.43 3.04
CA SER A 76 -7.03 -4.42 2.27
C SER A 76 -7.88 -3.57 3.21
N ILE A 77 -7.72 -2.25 3.16
CA ILE A 77 -8.53 -1.30 3.94
C ILE A 77 -9.67 -0.68 3.12
N VAL A 78 -9.77 -0.97 1.82
CA VAL A 78 -10.72 -0.31 0.90
C VAL A 78 -11.96 -1.15 0.58
N ARG A 79 -12.05 -2.40 1.04
CA ARG A 79 -13.26 -3.22 0.81
C ARG A 79 -14.35 -2.97 1.86
N PRO A 80 -15.59 -2.59 1.46
CA PRO A 80 -16.76 -2.57 2.34
C PRO A 80 -17.31 -3.98 2.62
#